data_AF-A0A4Y7Q1C7-F1
#
_entry.id   AF-A0A4Y7Q1C7-F1
#
_cell.length_a   1.000
_cell.length_b   1.000
_cell.length_c   1.000
_cell.angle_alpha   90.00
_cell.angle_beta   90.00
_cell.angle_gamma   90.00
#
_symmetry.space_group_name_H-M   'P 1'
#
loop_
_entity.id
_entity.type
_entity.pdbx_description
1 polymer ?
#
loop_
_entity_poly.entity_id
_entity_poly.type
_entity_poly.pdbx_seq_one_letter_code
_entity_poly.pdbx_strand_id
1 'polypeptide(L)' 'QLARRACVPDGCDCIGIAPGLFCGDGVLGCKIGDVYQCSTDGHTTCNFGPRTSCQKCGQLTC' A
#
# COMPACT_ATOMS: atom_id res chain seq x y z
N GLN A 1 20.97 3.98 -4.24
CA GLN A 1 20.14 3.39 -3.18
C GLN A 1 18.72 3.89 -3.42
N LEU A 2 17.77 3.04 -3.83
CA LEU A 2 16.37 3.47 -4.02
C LEU A 2 15.90 4.00 -2.67
N ALA A 3 15.68 5.32 -2.56
CA ALA A 3 15.20 5.93 -1.34
C ALA A 3 13.89 5.21 -0.95
N ARG A 4 13.92 4.45 0.15
CA ARG A 4 12.69 3.93 0.76
C ARG A 4 11.81 5.14 0.98
N ARG A 5 10.72 5.25 0.22
CA ARG A 5 9.78 6.36 0.40
C ARG A 5 9.36 6.36 1.87
N ALA A 6 9.37 7.54 2.47
CA ALA A 6 8.95 7.70 3.86
C ALA A 6 7.51 7.19 3.96
N CYS A 7 7.25 6.34 4.95
CA CYS A 7 5.91 5.88 5.27
C CYS A 7 5.05 7.12 5.59
N VAL A 8 4.04 7.38 4.77
CA VAL A 8 3.06 8.44 5.05
C VAL A 8 1.82 7.78 5.63
N PRO A 9 1.42 8.12 6.86
CA PRO A 9 0.11 7.72 7.39
C PRO A 9 -0.97 8.44 6.58
N ASP A 10 -1.72 7.68 5.79
CA ASP A 10 -2.73 8.18 4.84
C ASP A 10 -4.16 7.77 5.25
N GLY A 11 -4.33 7.24 6.48
CA GLY A 11 -5.62 6.76 6.98
C GLY A 11 -6.12 5.47 6.33
N CYS A 12 -5.31 4.84 5.48
CA CYS A 12 -5.58 3.51 4.92
C CYS A 12 -5.55 2.47 6.04
N ASP A 13 -6.64 1.74 6.23
CA ASP A 13 -6.71 0.60 7.14
C ASP A 13 -6.47 -0.68 6.33
N CYS A 14 -5.64 -1.58 6.85
CA CYS A 14 -5.40 -2.88 6.23
C CYS A 14 -6.10 -4.02 6.95
N ILE A 15 -7.19 -3.72 7.66
CA ILE A 15 -8.03 -4.73 8.31
C ILE A 15 -8.46 -5.81 7.31
N GLY A 16 -8.10 -7.07 7.60
CA GLY A 16 -8.37 -8.21 6.74
C GLY A 16 -7.37 -8.43 5.59
N ILE A 17 -6.36 -7.57 5.43
CA ILE A 17 -5.24 -7.77 4.49
C ILE A 17 -4.08 -8.45 5.22
N ALA A 18 -3.44 -9.42 4.56
CA ALA A 18 -2.27 -10.07 5.13
C ALA A 18 -1.12 -9.06 5.32
N PRO A 19 -0.35 -9.16 6.43
CA PRO A 19 0.84 -8.34 6.63
C PRO A 19 1.80 -8.47 5.45
N GLY A 20 2.32 -7.34 4.97
CA GLY A 20 3.16 -7.30 3.78
C GLY A 20 2.82 -6.14 2.85
N LEU A 21 3.44 -6.16 1.67
CA LEU A 21 3.17 -5.17 0.64
C LEU A 21 1.85 -5.52 -0.08
N PHE A 22 1.07 -4.51 -0.42
CA PHE A 22 -0.11 -4.63 -1.26
C PHE A 22 -0.31 -3.38 -2.11
N CYS A 23 -1.08 -3.48 -3.19
CA CYS A 23 -1.51 -2.32 -3.96
C CYS A 23 -2.82 -1.80 -3.36
N GLY A 24 -2.93 -0.49 -3.18
CA GLY A 24 -4.18 0.13 -2.81
C GLY A 24 -5.21 -0.07 -3.91
N ASP A 25 -6.42 -0.38 -3.49
CA ASP A 25 -7.57 -0.78 -4.29
C ASP A 25 -8.73 0.22 -4.19
N GLY A 26 -8.56 1.32 -3.46
CA GLY A 26 -9.61 2.32 -3.22
C GLY A 26 -10.43 2.04 -1.96
N VAL A 27 -10.19 0.90 -1.30
CA VAL A 27 -10.98 0.42 -0.16
C VAL A 27 -10.28 0.84 1.14
N LEU A 28 -11.06 1.02 2.21
CA LEU A 28 -10.55 1.38 3.55
C LEU A 28 -9.65 2.64 3.58
N GLY A 29 -9.81 3.56 2.62
CA GLY A 29 -9.02 4.79 2.53
C GLY A 29 -7.71 4.65 1.74
N CYS A 30 -7.41 3.48 1.18
CA CYS A 30 -6.20 3.25 0.40
C CYS A 30 -6.37 3.75 -1.05
N LYS A 31 -5.47 4.61 -1.54
CA LYS A 31 -5.52 5.15 -2.90
C LYS A 31 -5.21 4.08 -3.96
N ILE A 32 -6.03 4.03 -5.01
CA ILE A 32 -5.83 3.12 -6.14
C ILE A 32 -4.49 3.42 -6.82
N GLY A 33 -3.66 2.38 -6.98
CA GLY A 33 -2.38 2.48 -7.68
C GLY A 33 -1.18 2.87 -6.81
N ASP A 34 -1.41 3.15 -5.53
CA ASP A 34 -0.37 3.32 -4.53
C ASP A 34 0.06 1.96 -3.95
N VAL A 35 1.32 1.87 -3.49
CA VAL A 35 1.81 0.71 -2.76
C VAL A 35 1.71 0.99 -1.28
N TYR A 36 1.13 0.06 -0.55
CA TYR A 36 1.02 0.09 0.89
C TYR A 36 1.77 -1.09 1.50
N GLN A 37 2.22 -0.94 2.73
CA GLN A 37 2.63 -2.06 3.57
C GLN A 37 1.74 -2.13 4.79
N CYS A 38 1.04 -3.25 4.94
CA CYS A 38 0.31 -3.58 6.15
C CYS A 38 1.27 -4.12 7.21
N SER A 39 1.21 -3.55 8.40
CA SER A 39 1.91 -4.05 9.58
C SER A 39 1.27 -5.33 10.11
N THR A 40 1.97 -6.01 11.01
CA THR A 40 1.47 -7.25 11.63
C THR A 40 0.30 -7.04 12.59
N ASP A 41 0.00 -5.78 12.93
CA ASP A 41 -1.16 -5.41 13.74
C ASP A 41 -2.47 -5.39 12.94
N GLY A 42 -2.41 -5.48 11.61
CA GLY A 42 -3.59 -5.50 10.74
C GLY A 42 -4.34 -4.17 10.65
N HIS A 43 -3.77 -3.09 11.19
CA HIS A 43 -4.41 -1.76 11.23
C HIS A 43 -3.49 -0.66 10.73
N THR A 44 -2.17 -0.81 10.96
CA THR A 44 -1.21 0.20 10.53
C THR A 44 -0.80 -0.07 9.10
N THR A 45 -1.03 0.92 8.23
CA THR A 45 -0.49 0.91 6.87
C THR A 45 0.55 1.99 6.65
N CYS A 46 1.53 1.64 5.83
CA CYS A 46 2.53 2.57 5.33
C CYS A 46 2.32 2.81 3.84
N ASN A 47 1.89 4.01 3.47
CA ASN A 47 1.81 4.41 2.06
C ASN A 47 3.22 4.71 1.51
N PHE A 48 3.65 3.95 0.51
CA PHE A 48 4.85 4.19 -0.30
C PHE A 48 4.53 4.93 -1.62
N GLY A 49 3.30 5.39 -1.81
CA GLY A 49 2.81 6.16 -2.94
C GLY A 49 2.70 5.36 -4.25
N PRO A 50 2.51 6.05 -5.38
CA PRO A 50 2.16 5.40 -6.64
C PRO A 50 3.26 4.51 -7.18
N ARG A 51 2.88 3.34 -7.67
CA ARG A 51 3.76 2.41 -8.41
C ARG A 51 3.11 2.02 -9.73
N THR A 52 3.89 2.05 -10.79
CA THR A 52 3.41 1.75 -12.16
C THR A 52 2.74 0.39 -12.27
N SER A 53 3.24 -0.64 -11.59
CA SER A 53 2.63 -1.99 -11.59
C SER A 53 1.27 -2.00 -10.89
N CYS A 54 1.13 -1.28 -9.77
CA CYS A 54 -0.17 -1.11 -9.10
C CYS A 54 -1.14 -0.29 -9.96
N GLN A 55 -0.67 0.75 -10.65
CA GLN A 55 -1.51 1.58 -11.52
C GLN A 55 -1.96 0.86 -12.80
N LYS A 56 -1.11 0.01 -13.39
CA LYS A 56 -1.43 -0.69 -14.64
C LYS A 56 -2.14 -2.02 -14.45
N CYS A 57 -1.72 -2.78 -13.44
CA CYS A 57 -2.10 -4.18 -13.30
C CYS A 57 -2.76 -4.48 -11.95
N GLY A 58 -2.85 -3.50 -11.03
CA GLY A 58 -3.40 -3.70 -9.69
C GLY A 58 -2.55 -4.63 -8.81
N GLN A 59 -1.32 -4.94 -9.22
CA GLN A 59 -0.45 -5.90 -8.58
C GLN A 59 0.92 -5.30 -8.30
N LEU A 60 1.58 -5.79 -7.24
CA LEU A 60 2.92 -5.33 -6.90
C LEU A 60 3.89 -5.59 -8.04
N THR A 61 3.73 -6.72 -8.73
CA THR A 61 4.61 -7.11 -9.83
C THR A 61 3.76 -7.40 -11.06
N CYS A 62 4.08 -6.66 -12.11
CA CYS A 62 3.65 -6.78 -13.49
C CYS A 62 4.93 -6.48 -14.29
#